data_AF-A0A847Z2X4-F1
#
_entry.id   AF-A0A847Z2X4-F1
#
_cell.length_a   1.000
_cell.length_b   1.000
_cell.length_c   1.000
_cell.angle_alpha   90.00
_cell.angle_beta   90.00
_cell.angle_gamma   90.00
#
_symmetry.space_group_name_H-M   'P 1'
#
loop_
_entity.id
_entity.type
_entity.pdbx_description
1 polymer ?
#
loop_
_entity_poly.entity_id
_entity_poly.type
_entity_poly.pdbx_seq_one_letter_code
_entity_poly.pdbx_strand_id
1 'polypeptide(L)'
;MKERHKKIIDLVILFAVTGIGVSAALSLLPYINKLEAFSRIIATASAQFAIAGLGAVIVMLLRKEKFTDYGLKKENIIKSLCIGAAFTVVYLTVIYFIEGGLTWMPFRQVDVTKPALSLGFPLNIIGIIIIALSWGFFEGYTLIYISKKINSLFNITNPFLKPGPLVIILCNILIHMAMGQSFLNAASGSIATYVVVMIPELTGNSWGSILIFMMLWNAV
;
A
#
# COMPACT_ATOMS: atom_id res chain seq x y z
N MET A 1 2.43 16.00 26.19
CA MET A 1 2.93 14.61 26.38
C MET A 1 1.87 13.54 26.13
N LYS A 2 0.65 13.64 26.71
CA LYS A 2 -0.42 12.61 26.55
C LYS A 2 -0.77 12.29 25.08
N GLU A 3 -0.93 13.30 24.22
CA GLU A 3 -1.25 13.08 22.80
C GLU A 3 -0.09 12.46 22.00
N ARG A 4 1.15 12.86 22.27
CA ARG A 4 2.34 12.23 21.66
C ARG A 4 2.43 10.75 22.03
N HIS A 5 2.17 10.42 23.29
CA HIS A 5 2.19 9.05 23.78
C HIS A 5 1.11 8.17 23.11
N LYS A 6 -0.11 8.69 22.93
CA LYS A 6 -1.18 7.99 22.18
C LYS A 6 -0.75 7.66 20.75
N LYS A 7 -0.14 8.61 20.04
CA LYS A 7 0.35 8.40 18.66
C LYS A 7 1.46 7.36 18.59
N ILE A 8 2.33 7.29 19.61
CA ILE A 8 3.35 6.25 19.70
C ILE A 8 2.71 4.88 19.93
N ILE A 9 1.72 4.78 20.84
CA ILE A 9 0.95 3.54 21.06
C ILE A 9 0.28 3.10 19.75
N ASP A 10 -0.29 4.03 19.00
CA ASP A 10 -0.93 3.75 17.70
C ASP A 10 0.06 3.11 16.71
N LEU A 11 1.28 3.66 16.62
CA LEU A 11 2.34 3.09 15.79
C LEU A 11 2.80 1.72 16.30
N VAL A 12 2.90 1.52 17.62
CA VAL A 12 3.24 0.23 18.21
C VAL A 12 2.20 -0.83 17.84
N ILE A 13 0.90 -0.51 17.97
CA ILE A 13 -0.19 -1.41 17.56
C ILE A 13 -0.05 -1.77 16.08
N LEU A 14 0.15 -0.76 15.22
CA LEU A 14 0.34 -0.95 13.78
C LEU A 14 1.47 -1.92 13.46
N PHE A 15 2.67 -1.65 13.96
CA PHE A 15 3.84 -2.48 13.67
C PHE A 15 3.74 -3.87 14.30
N ALA A 16 3.12 -4.01 15.48
CA ALA A 16 2.87 -5.31 16.09
C ALA A 16 1.89 -6.14 15.25
N VAL A 17 0.79 -5.55 14.79
CA VAL A 17 -0.19 -6.23 13.91
C VAL A 17 0.45 -6.63 12.58
N THR A 18 1.23 -5.74 11.95
CA THR A 18 1.97 -6.07 10.73
C THR A 18 2.95 -7.22 10.96
N GLY A 19 3.73 -7.19 12.04
CA GLY A 19 4.68 -8.25 12.37
C GLY A 19 4.01 -9.61 12.57
N ILE A 20 2.90 -9.64 13.34
CA ILE A 20 2.09 -10.85 13.53
C ILE A 20 1.50 -11.31 12.19
N GLY A 21 1.00 -10.38 11.37
CA GLY A 21 0.46 -10.65 10.04
C GLY A 21 1.49 -11.29 9.11
N VAL A 22 2.71 -10.78 9.08
CA VAL A 22 3.83 -11.36 8.30
C VAL A 22 4.15 -12.77 8.79
N SER A 23 4.34 -12.96 10.10
CA SER A 23 4.64 -14.28 10.66
C SER A 23 3.54 -15.30 10.38
N ALA A 24 2.27 -14.90 10.53
CA ALA A 24 1.12 -15.74 10.21
C ALA A 24 1.05 -16.08 8.71
N ALA A 25 1.22 -15.08 7.83
CA ALA A 25 1.19 -15.29 6.39
C ALA A 25 2.28 -16.27 5.93
N LEU A 26 3.51 -16.11 6.42
CA LEU A 26 4.61 -17.03 6.11
C LEU A 26 4.33 -18.46 6.60
N SER A 27 3.78 -18.61 7.80
CA SER A 27 3.45 -19.91 8.39
C SER A 27 2.30 -20.61 7.66
N LEU A 28 1.34 -19.84 7.14
CA LEU A 28 0.14 -20.35 6.47
C LEU A 28 0.35 -20.57 4.96
N LEU A 29 1.38 -19.97 4.36
CA LEU A 29 1.64 -20.01 2.92
C LEU A 29 1.63 -21.42 2.30
N PRO A 30 2.24 -22.46 2.91
CA PRO A 30 2.20 -23.82 2.36
C PRO A 30 0.79 -24.42 2.26
N TYR A 31 -0.13 -23.97 3.13
CA TYR A 31 -1.52 -24.41 3.13
C TYR A 31 -2.37 -23.59 2.17
N ILE A 32 -2.15 -22.26 2.12
CA ILE A 32 -2.82 -21.35 1.18
C ILE A 32 -2.58 -21.79 -0.27
N ASN A 33 -1.35 -22.21 -0.59
CA ASN A 33 -0.99 -22.63 -1.94
C ASN A 33 -1.71 -23.89 -2.42
N LYS A 34 -2.28 -24.69 -1.50
CA LYS A 34 -3.04 -25.91 -1.80
C LYS A 34 -4.53 -25.68 -1.94
N LEU A 35 -5.02 -24.47 -1.65
CA LEU A 35 -6.44 -24.14 -1.77
C LEU A 35 -6.88 -24.02 -3.23
N GLU A 36 -8.16 -24.30 -3.46
CA GLU A 36 -8.81 -23.99 -4.74
C GLU A 36 -8.75 -22.48 -5.05
N ALA A 37 -8.86 -22.13 -6.33
CA ALA A 37 -8.58 -20.78 -6.82
C ALA A 37 -9.29 -19.67 -6.04
N PHE A 38 -10.59 -19.78 -5.78
CA PHE A 38 -11.34 -18.75 -5.07
C PHE A 38 -10.97 -18.65 -3.59
N SER A 39 -10.89 -19.79 -2.89
CA SER A 39 -10.45 -19.86 -1.49
C SER A 39 -9.02 -19.34 -1.32
N ARG A 40 -8.14 -19.60 -2.29
CA ARG A 40 -6.78 -19.05 -2.33
C ARG A 40 -6.79 -17.54 -2.46
N ILE A 41 -7.60 -16.96 -3.34
CA ILE A 41 -7.75 -15.50 -3.46
C ILE A 41 -8.15 -14.88 -2.11
N ILE A 42 -9.17 -15.43 -1.46
CA ILE A 42 -9.64 -14.92 -0.15
C ILE A 42 -8.53 -15.04 0.90
N ALA A 43 -7.86 -16.18 0.98
CA ALA A 43 -6.81 -16.41 1.98
C ALA A 43 -5.60 -15.51 1.76
N THR A 44 -5.11 -15.37 0.52
CA THR A 44 -3.99 -14.49 0.19
C THR A 44 -4.36 -13.02 0.42
N ALA A 45 -5.57 -12.59 0.04
CA ALA A 45 -6.04 -11.23 0.29
C ALA A 45 -6.21 -10.93 1.79
N SER A 46 -6.69 -11.90 2.57
CA SER A 46 -6.79 -11.77 4.03
C SER A 46 -5.42 -11.65 4.68
N ALA A 47 -4.43 -12.42 4.21
CA ALA A 47 -3.04 -12.30 4.63
C ALA A 47 -2.47 -10.92 4.29
N GLN A 48 -2.70 -10.43 3.06
CA GLN A 48 -2.29 -9.09 2.65
C GLN A 48 -2.94 -8.00 3.51
N PHE A 49 -4.24 -8.10 3.76
CA PHE A 49 -4.94 -7.16 4.63
C PHE A 49 -4.40 -7.22 6.06
N ALA A 50 -4.08 -8.39 6.61
CA ALA A 50 -3.47 -8.50 7.93
C ALA A 50 -2.10 -7.80 8.01
N ILE A 51 -1.27 -7.93 6.98
CA ILE A 51 0.06 -7.30 6.88
C ILE A 51 -0.05 -5.79 6.73
N ALA A 52 -0.88 -5.33 5.80
CA ALA A 52 -0.83 -3.97 5.27
C ALA A 52 -2.14 -3.17 5.39
N GLY A 53 -3.12 -3.62 6.17
CA GLY A 53 -4.41 -2.94 6.34
C GLY A 53 -4.98 -2.97 7.75
N LEU A 54 -4.97 -4.14 8.38
CA LEU A 54 -5.67 -4.43 9.63
C LEU A 54 -5.20 -3.53 10.78
N GLY A 55 -3.88 -3.31 10.91
CA GLY A 55 -3.33 -2.45 11.96
C GLY A 55 -3.88 -1.02 11.89
N ALA A 56 -3.95 -0.44 10.69
CA ALA A 56 -4.50 0.91 10.49
C ALA A 56 -5.99 0.94 10.82
N VAL A 57 -6.76 -0.03 10.34
CA VAL A 57 -8.20 -0.13 10.61
C VAL A 57 -8.49 -0.27 12.11
N ILE A 58 -7.75 -1.13 12.83
CA ILE A 58 -7.89 -1.29 14.29
C ILE A 58 -7.66 0.05 14.99
N VAL A 59 -6.55 0.72 14.69
CA VAL A 59 -6.23 2.00 15.33
C VAL A 59 -7.29 3.05 15.00
N MET A 60 -7.71 3.15 13.74
CA MET A 60 -8.76 4.10 13.34
C MET A 60 -10.07 3.88 14.09
N LEU A 61 -10.49 2.62 14.26
CA LEU A 61 -11.69 2.28 15.04
C LEU A 61 -11.53 2.67 16.52
N LEU A 62 -10.38 2.35 17.13
CA LEU A 62 -10.08 2.70 18.54
C LEU A 62 -10.03 4.22 18.77
N ARG A 63 -9.56 4.98 17.77
CA ARG A 63 -9.41 6.44 17.84
C ARG A 63 -10.60 7.20 17.27
N LYS A 64 -11.58 6.50 16.69
CA LYS A 64 -12.72 7.09 15.95
C LYS A 64 -12.26 8.02 14.83
N GLU A 65 -11.14 7.69 14.20
CA GLU A 65 -10.57 8.43 13.06
C GLU A 65 -11.26 8.01 11.76
N LYS A 66 -11.32 8.93 10.81
CA LYS A 66 -11.97 8.73 9.50
C LYS A 66 -10.94 8.71 8.39
N PHE A 67 -11.29 8.07 7.27
CA PHE A 67 -10.49 8.10 6.05
C PHE A 67 -10.15 9.53 5.58
N THR A 68 -11.09 10.45 5.77
CA THR A 68 -10.94 11.89 5.46
C THR A 68 -9.83 12.56 6.26
N ASP A 69 -9.56 12.13 7.49
CA ASP A 69 -8.52 12.74 8.35
C ASP A 69 -7.13 12.55 7.73
N TYR A 70 -6.98 11.52 6.90
CA TYR A 70 -5.75 11.16 6.22
C TYR A 70 -5.75 11.48 4.73
N GLY A 71 -6.71 12.28 4.23
CA GLY A 71 -6.64 12.90 2.91
C GLY A 71 -7.56 12.31 1.84
N LEU A 72 -8.41 11.32 2.16
CA LEU A 72 -9.48 10.91 1.24
C LEU A 72 -10.63 11.92 1.28
N LYS A 73 -10.38 13.11 0.73
CA LYS A 73 -11.28 14.26 0.73
C LYS A 73 -11.67 14.68 -0.69
N LYS A 74 -12.61 15.62 -0.82
CA LYS A 74 -12.99 16.20 -2.11
C LYS A 74 -12.09 17.36 -2.51
N GLU A 75 -11.60 18.12 -1.54
CA GLU A 75 -10.71 19.26 -1.77
C GLU A 75 -9.40 18.79 -2.40
N ASN A 76 -8.94 19.49 -3.45
CA ASN A 76 -7.71 19.17 -4.18
C ASN A 76 -7.67 17.76 -4.82
N ILE A 77 -8.81 17.08 -4.97
CA ILE A 77 -8.86 15.73 -5.56
C ILE A 77 -8.27 15.71 -6.98
N ILE A 78 -8.62 16.70 -7.82
CA ILE A 78 -8.10 16.81 -9.19
C ILE A 78 -6.59 16.98 -9.16
N LYS A 79 -6.06 17.88 -8.32
CA LYS A 79 -4.61 18.10 -8.18
C LYS A 79 -3.89 16.81 -7.76
N SER A 80 -4.44 16.08 -6.77
CA SER A 80 -3.89 14.81 -6.30
C SER A 80 -3.88 13.76 -7.41
N LEU A 81 -5.00 13.57 -8.10
CA LEU A 81 -5.12 12.64 -9.23
C LEU A 81 -4.19 13.01 -10.39
N CYS A 82 -4.04 14.29 -10.73
CA CYS A 82 -3.11 14.72 -11.78
C CYS A 82 -1.66 14.37 -11.44
N ILE A 83 -1.22 14.60 -10.19
CA ILE A 83 0.14 14.21 -9.78
C ILE A 83 0.30 12.68 -9.82
N GLY A 84 -0.69 11.93 -9.32
CA GLY A 84 -0.66 10.47 -9.36
C GLY A 84 -0.62 9.90 -10.78
N ALA A 85 -1.43 10.44 -11.68
CA ALA A 85 -1.47 10.08 -13.09
C ALA A 85 -0.17 10.46 -13.82
N ALA A 86 0.34 11.67 -13.59
CA ALA A 86 1.61 12.11 -14.18
C ALA A 86 2.77 11.20 -13.75
N PHE A 87 2.84 10.87 -12.45
CA PHE A 87 3.84 9.91 -11.96
C PHE A 87 3.69 8.54 -12.61
N THR A 88 2.45 8.03 -12.72
CA THR A 88 2.18 6.74 -13.38
C THR A 88 2.66 6.75 -14.83
N VAL A 89 2.37 7.79 -15.60
CA VAL A 89 2.81 7.92 -17.00
C VAL A 89 4.33 7.99 -17.10
N VAL A 90 4.99 8.78 -16.24
CA VAL A 90 6.46 8.89 -16.23
C VAL A 90 7.08 7.55 -15.89
N TYR A 91 6.59 6.87 -14.86
CA TYR A 91 7.12 5.57 -14.45
C TYR A 91 6.96 4.52 -15.56
N LEU A 92 5.78 4.40 -16.16
CA LEU A 92 5.56 3.46 -17.26
C LEU A 92 6.41 3.78 -18.49
N THR A 93 6.65 5.06 -18.77
CA THR A 93 7.57 5.48 -19.84
C THR A 93 9.00 5.03 -19.54
N VAL A 94 9.47 5.19 -18.30
CA VAL A 94 10.81 4.71 -17.89
C VAL A 94 10.92 3.21 -18.07
N ILE A 95 9.93 2.44 -17.60
CA ILE A 95 9.94 0.98 -17.76
C ILE A 95 9.91 0.58 -19.24
N TYR A 96 9.11 1.26 -20.07
CA TYR A 96 9.08 1.02 -21.51
C TYR A 96 10.47 1.12 -22.15
N PHE A 97 11.25 2.14 -21.78
CA PHE A 97 12.61 2.31 -22.31
C PHE A 97 13.62 1.30 -21.75
N ILE A 98 13.45 0.85 -20.50
CA ILE A 98 14.33 -0.14 -19.88
C ILE A 98 14.06 -1.55 -20.43
N GLU A 99 12.79 -1.92 -20.59
CA GLU A 99 12.37 -3.28 -20.98
C GLU A 99 12.17 -3.43 -22.50
N GLY A 100 12.19 -2.34 -23.27
CA GLY A 100 11.97 -2.36 -24.72
C GLY A 100 10.51 -2.59 -25.13
N GLY A 101 9.57 -2.39 -24.21
CA GLY A 101 8.14 -2.57 -24.43
C GLY A 101 7.30 -2.31 -23.18
N LEU A 102 5.98 -2.14 -23.35
CA LEU A 102 5.06 -1.93 -22.24
C LEU A 102 4.27 -3.21 -21.97
N THR A 103 4.51 -3.85 -20.83
CA THR A 103 3.70 -5.00 -20.38
C THR A 103 2.92 -4.63 -19.11
N TRP A 104 2.09 -3.60 -19.22
CA TRP A 104 1.31 -3.07 -18.12
C TRP A 104 -0.02 -3.80 -17.93
N MET A 105 -0.28 -4.23 -16.69
CA MET A 105 -1.59 -4.70 -16.27
C MET A 105 -1.72 -4.56 -14.75
N PRO A 106 -2.75 -3.88 -14.21
CA PRO A 106 -2.93 -3.74 -12.78
C PRO A 106 -2.85 -5.07 -12.03
N PHE A 107 -2.08 -5.09 -10.94
CA PHE A 107 -1.90 -6.26 -10.07
C PHE A 107 -1.33 -7.51 -10.76
N ARG A 108 -0.70 -7.40 -11.94
CA ARG A 108 -0.10 -8.52 -12.66
C ARG A 108 0.87 -9.36 -11.82
N GLN A 109 1.64 -8.73 -10.93
CA GLN A 109 2.60 -9.38 -10.06
C GLN A 109 1.97 -9.98 -8.79
N VAL A 110 0.67 -9.75 -8.54
CA VAL A 110 -0.04 -10.42 -7.46
C VAL A 110 -0.36 -11.85 -7.90
N ASP A 111 0.17 -12.84 -7.19
CA ASP A 111 0.13 -14.26 -7.56
C ASP A 111 -1.29 -14.81 -7.82
N VAL A 112 -2.30 -14.21 -7.17
CA VAL A 112 -3.71 -14.61 -7.30
C VAL A 112 -4.48 -13.88 -8.40
N THR A 113 -3.87 -12.95 -9.13
CA THR A 113 -4.51 -12.19 -10.23
C THR A 113 -4.87 -13.08 -11.42
N LYS A 114 -3.93 -13.91 -11.92
CA LYS A 114 -4.23 -14.86 -13.01
C LYS A 114 -5.30 -15.87 -12.61
N PRO A 115 -5.23 -16.51 -11.42
CA PRO A 115 -6.32 -17.33 -10.91
C PRO A 115 -7.67 -16.61 -10.87
N ALA A 116 -7.72 -15.36 -10.37
CA ALA A 116 -8.95 -14.58 -10.33
C ALA A 116 -9.56 -14.40 -11.73
N LEU A 117 -8.76 -14.03 -12.72
CA LEU A 117 -9.25 -13.82 -14.09
C LEU A 117 -9.70 -15.11 -14.79
N SER A 118 -9.14 -16.26 -14.40
CA SER A 118 -9.51 -17.56 -14.96
C SER A 118 -10.84 -18.11 -14.42
N LEU A 119 -11.39 -17.52 -13.36
CA LEU A 119 -12.68 -17.93 -12.80
C LEU A 119 -13.84 -17.57 -13.75
N GLY A 120 -14.92 -18.33 -13.67
CA GLY A 120 -16.18 -17.98 -14.34
C GLY A 120 -16.84 -16.75 -13.72
N PHE A 121 -17.65 -16.04 -14.51
CA PHE A 121 -18.50 -14.96 -14.00
C PHE A 121 -19.53 -15.52 -12.98
N PRO A 122 -19.76 -14.85 -11.83
CA PRO A 122 -19.25 -13.53 -11.43
C PRO A 122 -17.96 -13.56 -10.58
N LEU A 123 -17.39 -14.75 -10.31
CA LEU A 123 -16.29 -14.90 -9.35
C LEU A 123 -15.00 -14.22 -9.79
N ASN A 124 -14.76 -14.08 -11.09
CA ASN A 124 -13.61 -13.34 -11.61
C ASN A 124 -13.62 -11.86 -11.19
N ILE A 125 -14.76 -11.18 -11.34
CA ILE A 125 -14.92 -9.77 -10.96
C ILE A 125 -14.76 -9.64 -9.44
N ILE A 126 -15.39 -10.52 -8.67
CA ILE A 126 -15.27 -10.54 -7.20
C ILE A 126 -13.80 -10.71 -6.79
N GLY A 127 -13.08 -11.64 -7.43
CA GLY A 127 -11.66 -11.87 -7.15
C GLY A 127 -10.81 -10.63 -7.42
N ILE A 128 -11.01 -9.94 -8.54
CA ILE A 128 -10.30 -8.70 -8.85
C ILE A 128 -10.65 -7.56 -7.88
N ILE A 129 -11.91 -7.44 -7.45
CA ILE A 129 -12.31 -6.46 -6.43
C ILE A 129 -11.60 -6.72 -5.10
N ILE A 130 -11.52 -7.99 -4.68
CA ILE A 130 -10.81 -8.38 -3.45
C ILE A 130 -9.32 -8.01 -3.54
N ILE A 131 -8.69 -8.26 -4.69
CA ILE A 131 -7.29 -7.89 -4.93
C ILE A 131 -7.12 -6.36 -4.89
N ALA A 132 -7.97 -5.63 -5.60
CA ALA A 132 -7.92 -4.17 -5.64
C ALA A 132 -8.14 -3.53 -4.26
N LEU A 133 -9.02 -4.09 -3.44
CA LEU A 133 -9.21 -3.63 -2.06
C LEU A 133 -7.98 -3.87 -1.19
N SER A 134 -7.35 -5.04 -1.32
CA SER A 134 -6.25 -5.44 -0.43
C SER A 134 -4.91 -4.80 -0.83
N TRP A 135 -4.45 -5.04 -2.06
CA TRP A 135 -3.18 -4.49 -2.57
C TRP A 135 -3.30 -3.07 -3.09
N GLY A 136 -4.47 -2.66 -3.60
CA GLY A 136 -4.67 -1.30 -4.10
C GLY A 136 -5.04 -0.34 -2.96
N PHE A 137 -6.21 -0.52 -2.36
CA PHE A 137 -6.73 0.45 -1.41
C PHE A 137 -6.05 0.38 -0.03
N PHE A 138 -6.11 -0.77 0.64
CA PHE A 138 -5.69 -0.86 2.05
C PHE A 138 -4.18 -0.72 2.21
N GLU A 139 -3.39 -1.36 1.36
CA GLU A 139 -1.93 -1.22 1.40
C GLU A 139 -1.51 0.24 1.17
N GLY A 140 -1.96 0.85 0.08
CA GLY A 140 -1.65 2.25 -0.23
C GLY A 140 -2.12 3.22 0.86
N TYR A 141 -3.33 3.01 1.38
CA TYR A 141 -3.88 3.86 2.45
C TYR A 141 -3.12 3.72 3.77
N THR A 142 -2.72 2.51 4.16
CA THR A 142 -1.98 2.27 5.40
C THR A 142 -0.62 2.96 5.40
N LEU A 143 0.08 2.96 4.26
CA LEU A 143 1.35 3.69 4.14
C LEU A 143 1.18 5.20 4.34
N ILE A 144 0.10 5.76 3.79
CA ILE A 144 -0.27 7.18 4.00
C ILE A 144 -0.63 7.43 5.46
N TYR A 145 -1.41 6.55 6.07
CA TYR A 145 -1.81 6.62 7.47
C TYR A 145 -0.58 6.67 8.39
N ILE A 146 0.32 5.70 8.25
CA ILE A 146 1.56 5.60 9.04
C ILE A 146 2.41 6.85 8.81
N SER A 147 2.63 7.25 7.55
CA SER A 147 3.41 8.44 7.19
C SER A 147 2.88 9.69 7.90
N LYS A 148 1.57 9.95 7.82
CA LYS A 148 0.94 11.10 8.48
C LYS A 148 1.00 11.01 10.00
N LYS A 149 0.84 9.81 10.58
CA LYS A 149 0.94 9.62 12.03
C LYS A 149 2.34 9.95 12.52
N ILE A 150 3.37 9.46 11.83
CA ILE A 150 4.78 9.77 12.09
C ILE A 150 5.03 11.28 11.93
N ASN A 151 4.61 11.88 10.81
CA ASN A 151 4.76 13.33 10.59
C ASN A 151 4.19 14.14 11.74
N SER A 152 3.05 13.73 12.29
CA SER A 152 2.39 14.43 13.39
C SER A 152 3.11 14.35 14.75
N LEU A 153 4.22 13.61 14.85
CA LEU A 153 5.11 13.58 16.01
C LEU A 153 6.18 14.68 15.97
N PHE A 154 6.35 15.34 14.82
CA PHE A 154 7.41 16.32 14.56
C PHE A 154 6.83 17.61 13.99
N ASN A 155 7.47 18.74 14.28
CA ASN A 155 7.07 20.05 13.76
C ASN A 155 7.93 20.42 12.54
N ILE A 156 7.94 19.57 11.52
CA ILE A 156 8.66 19.83 10.26
C ILE A 156 7.68 20.33 9.20
N THR A 157 7.91 21.54 8.69
CA THR A 157 7.04 22.20 7.73
C THR A 157 7.38 21.87 6.28
N ASN A 158 8.66 21.69 5.96
CA ASN A 158 9.11 21.31 4.62
C ASN A 158 8.63 19.88 4.30
N PRO A 159 7.74 19.69 3.30
CA PRO A 159 7.21 18.38 2.94
C PRO A 159 8.28 17.32 2.65
N PHE A 160 9.39 17.71 2.02
CA PHE A 160 10.45 16.79 1.58
C PHE A 160 11.36 16.31 2.73
N LEU A 161 11.32 16.99 3.87
CA LEU A 161 12.09 16.64 5.06
C LEU A 161 11.22 15.99 6.14
N LYS A 162 9.93 15.75 5.85
CA LYS A 162 9.03 15.10 6.78
C LYS A 162 9.47 13.64 7.01
N PRO A 163 9.45 13.17 8.27
CA PRO A 163 10.03 11.87 8.60
C PRO A 163 9.16 10.69 8.16
N GLY A 164 7.85 10.87 8.01
CA GLY A 164 6.90 9.84 7.58
C GLY A 164 7.30 9.21 6.24
N PRO A 165 7.42 9.99 5.15
CA PRO A 165 7.88 9.46 3.87
C PRO A 165 9.22 8.72 3.94
N LEU A 166 10.19 9.24 4.70
CA LEU A 166 11.51 8.62 4.86
C LEU A 166 11.44 7.30 5.62
N VAL A 167 10.65 7.24 6.71
CA VAL A 167 10.45 6.01 7.48
C VAL A 167 9.71 4.98 6.64
N ILE A 168 8.73 5.37 5.84
CA ILE A 168 8.02 4.45 4.95
C ILE A 168 8.96 3.80 3.93
N ILE A 169 9.86 4.55 3.30
CA ILE A 169 10.89 3.96 2.40
C ILE A 169 11.67 2.88 3.15
N LEU A 170 12.18 3.19 4.36
CA LEU A 170 12.99 2.26 5.14
C LEU A 170 12.19 1.00 5.51
N CYS A 171 10.95 1.17 6.00
CA CYS A 171 10.07 0.05 6.32
C CYS A 171 9.77 -0.81 5.08
N ASN A 172 9.52 -0.19 3.93
CA ASN A 172 9.23 -0.90 2.69
C ASN A 172 10.41 -1.76 2.26
N ILE A 173 11.64 -1.21 2.26
CA ILE A 173 12.85 -1.98 1.96
C ILE A 173 12.97 -3.19 2.90
N LEU A 174 12.81 -2.99 4.21
CA LEU A 174 12.95 -4.05 5.21
C LEU A 174 11.90 -5.16 5.05
N ILE A 175 10.63 -4.80 4.82
CA ILE A 175 9.55 -5.76 4.62
C ILE A 175 9.79 -6.57 3.34
N HIS A 176 10.07 -5.91 2.21
CA HIS A 176 10.30 -6.61 0.94
C HIS A 176 11.54 -7.52 0.98
N MET A 177 12.63 -7.11 1.65
CA MET A 177 13.78 -7.97 1.89
C MET A 177 13.45 -9.17 2.79
N ALA A 178 12.67 -8.96 3.86
CA ALA A 178 12.21 -10.05 4.72
C ALA A 178 11.30 -11.05 3.98
N MET A 179 10.58 -10.57 2.95
CA MET A 179 9.79 -11.40 2.02
C MET A 179 10.63 -12.03 0.90
N GLY A 180 11.97 -11.88 0.92
CA GLY A 180 12.91 -12.54 0.01
C GLY A 180 13.32 -11.76 -1.23
N GLN A 181 12.95 -10.48 -1.36
CA GLN A 181 13.41 -9.65 -2.48
C GLN A 181 14.88 -9.21 -2.32
N SER A 182 15.57 -9.02 -3.44
CA SER A 182 16.91 -8.42 -3.44
C SER A 182 16.86 -6.96 -2.98
N PHE A 183 17.97 -6.44 -2.45
CA PHE A 183 18.07 -5.04 -2.04
C PHE A 183 17.72 -4.07 -3.19
N LEU A 184 18.18 -4.34 -4.41
CA LEU A 184 17.92 -3.47 -5.57
C LEU A 184 16.43 -3.41 -5.92
N ASN A 185 15.73 -4.55 -5.89
CA ASN A 185 14.29 -4.60 -6.17
C ASN A 185 13.49 -3.92 -5.04
N ALA A 186 13.87 -4.17 -3.78
CA ALA A 186 13.25 -3.53 -2.64
C ALA A 186 13.47 -2.01 -2.64
N ALA A 187 14.67 -1.55 -3.01
CA ALA A 187 15.01 -0.13 -3.11
C ALA A 187 14.24 0.57 -4.25
N SER A 188 14.15 -0.04 -5.43
CA SER A 188 13.44 0.55 -6.58
C SER A 188 11.95 0.73 -6.30
N GLY A 189 11.28 -0.28 -5.73
CA GLY A 189 9.87 -0.18 -5.31
C GLY A 189 9.64 0.86 -4.21
N SER A 190 10.64 1.08 -3.34
CA SER A 190 10.54 2.07 -2.26
C SER A 190 10.62 3.52 -2.77
N ILE A 191 11.27 3.78 -3.91
CA ILE A 191 11.24 5.11 -4.54
C ILE A 191 9.82 5.45 -5.02
N ALA A 192 9.12 4.49 -5.64
CA ALA A 192 7.73 4.69 -6.03
C ALA A 192 6.85 4.94 -4.80
N THR A 193 7.10 4.20 -3.72
CA THR A 193 6.39 4.36 -2.44
C THR A 193 6.59 5.76 -1.85
N TYR A 194 7.78 6.33 -1.95
CA TYR A 194 8.04 7.72 -1.50
C TYR A 194 7.12 8.71 -2.20
N VAL A 195 7.00 8.63 -3.53
CA VAL A 195 6.14 9.54 -4.30
C VAL A 195 4.68 9.40 -3.85
N VAL A 196 4.21 8.16 -3.65
CA VAL A 196 2.86 7.89 -3.16
C VAL A 196 2.59 8.63 -1.85
N VAL A 197 3.46 8.54 -0.86
CA VAL A 197 3.24 9.16 0.46
C VAL A 197 3.57 10.65 0.50
N MET A 198 4.20 11.19 -0.55
CA MET A 198 4.45 12.62 -0.73
C MET A 198 3.24 13.37 -1.33
N ILE A 199 2.43 12.73 -2.17
CA ILE A 199 1.24 13.37 -2.78
C ILE A 199 0.32 14.05 -1.74
N PRO A 200 -0.02 13.41 -0.60
CA PRO A 200 -0.86 14.03 0.43
C PRO A 200 -0.18 15.22 1.11
N GLU A 201 1.15 15.26 1.14
CA GLU A 201 1.91 16.39 1.70
C GLU A 201 1.94 17.60 0.76
N LEU A 202 1.89 17.35 -0.57
CA LEU A 202 1.89 18.39 -1.60
C LEU A 202 0.50 18.92 -1.96
N THR A 203 -0.54 18.15 -1.65
CA THR A 203 -1.92 18.46 -2.08
C THR A 203 -2.94 18.48 -0.95
N GLY A 204 -2.61 17.93 0.22
CA GLY A 204 -3.58 17.68 1.28
C GLY A 204 -4.54 16.52 0.99
N ASN A 205 -4.39 15.82 -0.14
CA ASN A 205 -5.31 14.81 -0.63
C ASN A 205 -4.59 13.53 -1.10
N SER A 206 -5.17 12.38 -0.81
CA SER A 206 -4.55 11.05 -0.97
C SER A 206 -5.08 10.24 -2.15
N TRP A 207 -6.04 10.73 -2.92
CA TRP A 207 -6.61 9.95 -4.03
C TRP A 207 -5.61 9.65 -5.14
N GLY A 208 -4.64 10.55 -5.41
CA GLY A 208 -3.53 10.28 -6.33
C GLY A 208 -2.64 9.14 -5.87
N SER A 209 -2.41 9.03 -4.56
CA SER A 209 -1.68 7.92 -3.96
C SER A 209 -2.43 6.59 -4.15
N ILE A 210 -3.74 6.58 -3.91
CA ILE A 210 -4.58 5.39 -4.13
C ILE A 210 -4.64 5.02 -5.62
N LEU A 211 -4.70 6.00 -6.52
CA LEU A 211 -4.65 5.76 -7.96
C LEU A 211 -3.36 5.03 -8.37
N ILE A 212 -2.20 5.46 -7.88
CA ILE A 212 -0.92 4.79 -8.16
C ILE A 212 -0.97 3.34 -7.66
N PHE A 213 -1.50 3.10 -6.46
CA PHE A 213 -1.63 1.75 -5.93
C PHE A 213 -2.63 0.88 -6.71
N MET A 214 -3.67 1.48 -7.29
CA MET A 214 -4.63 0.76 -8.13
C MET A 214 -4.11 0.45 -9.53
N MET A 215 -3.23 1.30 -10.07
CA MET A 215 -2.85 1.26 -11.49
C MET A 215 -1.43 0.80 -11.73
N LEU A 216 -0.51 1.09 -10.81
CA LEU A 216 0.93 0.88 -11.01
C LEU A 216 1.51 -0.13 -10.03
N TRP A 217 1.04 -0.14 -8.78
CA TRP A 217 1.57 -1.07 -7.78
C TRP A 217 1.32 -2.52 -8.20
N ASN A 218 2.39 -3.33 -8.22
CA ASN A 218 2.38 -4.70 -8.72
C ASN A 218 1.91 -4.84 -10.19
N ALA A 219 2.02 -3.80 -11.02
CA ALA A 219 1.48 -3.80 -12.39
C ALA A 219 2.50 -4.14 -13.49
N VAL A 220 3.80 -4.00 -13.20
CA VAL A 220 4.91 -4.24 -14.13
C VAL A 220 5.96 -5.06 -13.43
#